data_AF-A0A392MX09-F1
#
_entry.id   AF-A0A392MX09-F1
#
_cell.length_a   1.000
_cell.length_b   1.000
_cell.length_c   1.000
_cell.angle_alpha   90.00
_cell.angle_beta   90.00
_cell.angle_gamma   90.00
#
_symmetry.space_group_name_H-M   'P 1'
#
loop_
_entity.id
_entity.type
_entity.pdbx_description
1 polymer ?
#
loop_
_entity_poly.entity_id
_entity_poly.type
_entity_poly.pdbx_seq_one_letter_code
_entity_poly.pdbx_strand_id
1 'polypeptide(L)'
;KGGQNWISRDKNKFKFPGGGTQFIHGANEYLDHIAKMIPEITFGRHIRVALDVGCGVASFGAYLLQRNVVTLSVAPKDVHENQIQFALERGVPAMVAAFATRRLLYPSQAFDLIHCSRCRINWTRDDGILLLEVNRMLRAGGYFVWAAQPVYKHEEVLEEQWEGI
;
A
#
# COMPACT_ATOMS: atom_id res chain seq x y z
N LYS A 1 -8.37 -21.11 8.66
CA LYS A 1 -7.44 -20.23 9.42
C LYS A 1 -6.08 -20.28 8.72
N GLY A 2 -5.81 -19.37 7.78
CA GLY A 2 -4.58 -19.33 7.00
C GLY A 2 -3.46 -18.64 7.79
N GLY A 3 -2.28 -19.28 7.84
CA GLY A 3 -1.14 -18.85 8.66
C GLY A 3 -0.73 -17.41 8.41
N GLN A 4 -0.90 -16.57 9.43
CA GLN A 4 -0.38 -15.21 9.49
C GLN A 4 1.13 -15.25 9.71
N ASN A 5 1.91 -15.35 8.62
CA ASN A 5 3.38 -15.38 8.64
C ASN A 5 4.01 -13.99 8.40
N TRP A 6 3.32 -12.90 8.74
CA TRP A 6 3.84 -11.53 8.54
C TRP A 6 4.81 -11.09 9.65
N ILE A 7 4.77 -11.76 10.81
CA ILE A 7 5.75 -11.62 11.90
C ILE A 7 6.11 -13.02 12.42
N SER A 8 7.39 -13.27 12.66
CA SER A 8 7.85 -14.37 13.51
C SER A 8 8.70 -13.84 14.65
N ARG A 9 8.62 -14.47 15.82
CA ARG A 9 9.48 -14.11 16.96
C ARG A 9 10.72 -14.99 16.94
N ASP A 10 11.89 -14.37 16.89
CA ASP A 10 13.18 -15.03 17.05
C ASP A 10 13.84 -14.51 18.33
N LYS A 11 13.78 -15.31 19.39
CA LYS A 11 14.21 -14.96 20.75
C LYS A 11 13.51 -13.68 21.24
N ASN A 12 14.28 -12.59 21.32
CA ASN A 12 13.84 -11.27 21.81
C ASN A 12 13.62 -10.27 20.68
N LYS A 13 13.63 -10.70 19.41
CA LYS A 13 13.41 -9.85 18.25
C LYS A 13 12.23 -10.34 17.41
N PHE A 14 11.54 -9.41 16.78
CA PHE A 14 10.57 -9.72 15.73
C PHE A 14 11.28 -9.75 14.38
N LYS A 15 11.02 -10.79 13.60
CA LYS A 15 11.43 -10.95 12.20
C LYS A 15 10.24 -10.70 11.31
N PHE A 16 10.47 -9.88 10.29
CA PHE A 16 9.48 -9.52 9.28
C PHE A 16 9.95 -10.08 7.94
N PRO A 17 9.47 -11.25 7.51
CA PRO A 17 9.95 -11.92 6.30
C PRO A 17 9.54 -11.18 5.01
N GLY A 18 8.82 -10.06 5.11
CA GLY A 18 8.35 -9.28 3.96
C GLY A 18 7.14 -9.87 3.24
N GLY A 19 6.81 -11.14 3.53
CA GLY A 19 5.63 -11.82 3.03
C GLY A 19 4.39 -11.65 3.91
N GLY A 20 3.30 -12.28 3.49
CA GLY A 20 2.02 -12.28 4.20
C GLY A 20 0.90 -12.66 3.25
N THR A 21 -0.34 -12.47 3.68
CA THR A 21 -1.49 -12.74 2.79
C THR A 21 -1.50 -11.81 1.57
N GLN A 22 -0.97 -10.59 1.72
CA GLN A 22 -0.83 -9.56 0.69
C GLN A 22 0.32 -9.86 -0.27
N PHE A 23 1.43 -10.41 0.23
CA PHE A 23 2.66 -10.65 -0.53
C PHE A 23 3.06 -12.12 -0.38
N ILE A 24 2.40 -13.00 -1.13
CA ILE A 24 2.60 -14.46 -1.01
C ILE A 24 4.05 -14.89 -1.30
N HIS A 25 4.74 -14.16 -2.17
CA HIS A 25 6.16 -14.35 -2.50
C HIS A 25 7.06 -13.21 -1.95
N GLY A 26 6.54 -12.42 -1.01
CA GLY A 26 7.27 -11.31 -0.41
C GLY A 26 7.10 -9.97 -1.15
N ALA A 27 7.19 -8.88 -0.40
CA ALA A 27 7.03 -7.53 -0.94
C ALA A 27 8.14 -7.15 -1.95
N ASN A 28 9.32 -7.76 -1.85
CA ASN A 28 10.41 -7.51 -2.79
C ASN A 28 10.08 -7.99 -4.21
N GLU A 29 9.64 -9.24 -4.35
CA GLU A 29 9.24 -9.80 -5.64
C GLU A 29 8.04 -9.06 -6.23
N TYR A 30 7.11 -8.62 -5.38
CA TYR A 30 5.98 -7.79 -5.80
C TYR A 30 6.44 -6.46 -6.41
N LEU A 31 7.42 -5.78 -5.80
CA LEU A 31 8.02 -4.57 -6.37
C LEU A 31 8.73 -4.85 -7.70
N ASP A 32 9.42 -5.98 -7.83
CA ASP A 32 10.05 -6.40 -9.09
C ASP A 32 9.02 -6.65 -10.20
N HIS A 33 7.89 -7.25 -9.86
CA HIS A 33 6.79 -7.45 -10.80
C HIS A 33 6.20 -6.11 -11.26
N ILE A 34 6.00 -5.15 -10.37
CA ILE A 34 5.52 -3.80 -10.76
C ILE A 34 6.49 -3.17 -11.76
N ALA A 35 7.78 -3.15 -11.45
CA ALA A 35 8.80 -2.55 -12.33
C ALA A 35 8.93 -3.30 -13.67
N LYS A 36 8.67 -4.61 -13.69
CA LYS A 36 8.65 -5.41 -14.92
C LYS A 36 7.43 -5.12 -15.79
N MET A 37 6.26 -4.89 -15.19
CA MET A 37 5.02 -4.58 -15.91
C MET A 37 5.04 -3.17 -16.51
N ILE A 38 5.62 -2.20 -15.79
CA ILE A 38 5.72 -0.81 -16.21
C ILE A 38 7.19 -0.37 -16.03
N PRO A 39 8.04 -0.53 -17.07
CA PRO A 39 9.48 -0.24 -17.00
C PRO A 39 9.83 1.21 -16.60
N GLU A 40 8.91 2.15 -16.80
CA GLU A 40 9.04 3.55 -16.40
C GLU A 40 9.05 3.71 -14.87
N ILE A 41 8.46 2.77 -14.12
CA ILE A 41 8.50 2.69 -12.66
C ILE A 41 9.89 2.24 -12.23
N THR A 42 10.79 3.22 -12.11
CA THR A 42 12.16 3.01 -11.61
C THR A 42 12.27 3.51 -10.16
N PHE A 43 12.22 2.58 -9.20
CA PHE A 43 12.37 2.89 -7.78
C PHE A 43 13.75 3.49 -7.47
N GLY A 44 13.76 4.57 -6.71
CA GLY A 44 14.96 5.34 -6.36
C GLY A 44 15.41 6.33 -7.44
N ARG A 45 14.76 6.33 -8.62
CA ARG A 45 15.04 7.26 -9.73
C ARG A 45 13.82 8.08 -10.07
N HIS A 46 12.85 7.51 -10.80
CA HIS A 46 11.60 8.18 -11.13
C HIS A 46 10.61 8.16 -9.97
N ILE A 47 10.54 7.05 -9.24
CA ILE A 47 9.75 6.94 -8.02
C ILE A 47 10.67 7.17 -6.84
N ARG A 48 10.46 8.28 -6.10
CA ARG A 48 11.28 8.65 -4.94
C ARG A 48 10.46 8.88 -3.68
N VAL A 49 9.19 9.25 -3.83
CA VAL A 49 8.26 9.51 -2.72
C VAL A 49 6.97 8.72 -2.93
N ALA A 50 6.62 7.85 -1.99
CA ALA A 50 5.44 6.99 -2.08
C ALA A 50 4.51 7.12 -0.85
N LEU A 51 3.22 6.92 -1.07
CA LEU A 51 2.21 6.75 -0.02
C LEU A 51 1.69 5.30 -0.07
N ASP A 52 1.81 4.58 1.05
CA ASP A 52 1.34 3.20 1.19
C ASP A 52 0.09 3.15 2.07
N VAL A 53 -1.08 3.03 1.44
CA VAL A 53 -2.40 3.08 2.08
C VAL A 53 -2.86 1.68 2.48
N GLY A 54 -3.20 1.52 3.76
CA GLY A 54 -3.55 0.21 4.31
C GLY A 54 -2.33 -0.68 4.50
N CYS A 55 -1.23 -0.09 4.98
CA CYS A 55 0.12 -0.68 4.96
C CYS A 55 0.32 -1.95 5.80
N GLY A 56 -0.61 -2.29 6.70
CA GLY A 56 -0.37 -3.31 7.73
C GLY A 56 0.89 -2.97 8.53
N VAL A 57 1.81 -3.93 8.69
CA VAL A 57 3.14 -3.70 9.31
C VAL A 57 4.17 -3.00 8.41
N ALA A 58 3.73 -2.36 7.33
CA ALA A 58 4.55 -1.58 6.42
C ALA A 58 5.68 -2.36 5.73
N SER A 59 5.44 -3.63 5.40
CA SER A 59 6.41 -4.43 4.63
C SER A 59 6.71 -3.80 3.27
N PHE A 60 5.69 -3.35 2.54
CA PHE A 60 5.87 -2.67 1.25
C PHE A 60 6.75 -1.42 1.39
N GLY A 61 6.42 -0.52 2.33
CA GLY A 61 7.22 0.66 2.63
C GLY A 61 8.66 0.36 3.05
N ALA A 62 8.89 -0.70 3.83
CA ALA A 62 10.23 -1.12 4.23
C ALA A 62 11.11 -1.52 3.04
N TYR A 63 10.57 -2.29 2.08
CA TYR A 63 11.33 -2.69 0.89
C TYR A 63 11.50 -1.53 -0.10
N LEU A 64 10.54 -0.61 -0.18
CA LEU A 64 10.71 0.63 -0.95
C LEU A 64 11.83 1.51 -0.39
N LEU A 65 11.95 1.64 0.94
CA LEU A 65 13.06 2.36 1.57
C LEU A 65 14.42 1.73 1.22
N GLN A 66 14.52 0.40 1.17
CA GLN A 66 15.73 -0.30 0.71
C GLN A 66 16.07 -0.01 -0.77
N ARG A 67 15.08 0.42 -1.57
CA ARG A 67 15.23 0.86 -2.96
C ARG A 67 15.34 2.38 -3.11
N ASN A 68 15.72 3.09 -2.05
CA ASN A 68 15.87 4.55 -2.02
C ASN A 68 14.56 5.32 -2.32
N VAL A 69 13.41 4.77 -1.90
CA VAL A 69 12.11 5.44 -2.00
C VAL A 69 11.60 5.78 -0.62
N VAL A 70 11.46 7.08 -0.34
CA VAL A 70 10.86 7.56 0.91
C VAL A 70 9.37 7.22 0.88
N THR A 71 8.97 6.31 1.75
CA THR A 71 7.58 5.85 1.82
C THR A 71 6.94 6.27 3.13
N LEU A 72 5.75 6.84 3.03
CA LEU A 72 4.90 7.10 4.16
C LEU A 72 3.78 6.06 4.19
N SER A 73 3.75 5.27 5.24
CA SER A 73 2.77 4.21 5.44
C SER A 73 1.62 4.69 6.31
N VAL A 74 0.39 4.42 5.90
CA VAL A 74 -0.81 4.80 6.66
C VAL A 74 -1.72 3.61 6.88
N ALA A 75 -2.23 3.49 8.09
CA ALA A 75 -3.24 2.51 8.47
C ALA A 75 -4.28 3.15 9.40
N PRO A 76 -5.54 2.68 9.37
CA PRO A 76 -6.53 3.07 10.36
C PRO A 76 -6.08 2.65 11.76
N LYS A 77 -6.67 3.27 12.79
CA LYS A 77 -6.43 2.86 14.18
C LYS A 77 -6.98 1.45 14.37
N ASP A 78 -6.08 0.47 14.43
CA ASP A 78 -6.44 -0.89 14.81
C ASP A 78 -6.31 -1.03 16.34
N VAL A 79 -7.37 -1.51 16.98
CA VAL A 79 -7.42 -1.76 18.44
C VAL A 79 -6.80 -3.10 18.83
N HIS A 80 -6.50 -3.96 17.86
CA HIS A 80 -5.99 -5.31 18.10
C HIS A 80 -4.57 -5.55 17.57
N GLU A 81 -4.05 -4.70 16.68
CA GLU A 81 -2.71 -4.85 16.12
C GLU A 81 -1.89 -3.56 16.14
N ASN A 82 -0.66 -3.65 16.66
CA ASN A 82 0.32 -2.56 16.77
C ASN A 82 1.01 -2.24 15.42
N GLN A 83 0.24 -2.17 14.33
CA GLN A 83 0.76 -2.04 12.95
C GLN A 83 1.68 -0.82 12.76
N ILE A 84 1.20 0.37 13.16
CA ILE A 84 1.98 1.61 13.07
C ILE A 84 3.21 1.56 13.98
N GLN A 85 3.08 1.01 15.18
CA GLN A 85 4.20 0.88 16.10
C GLN A 85 5.29 -0.03 15.50
N PHE A 86 4.94 -1.19 14.96
CA PHE A 86 5.90 -2.07 14.29
C PHE A 86 6.57 -1.41 13.09
N ALA A 87 5.83 -0.63 12.30
CA ALA A 87 6.41 0.12 11.19
C ALA A 87 7.46 1.13 11.69
N LEU A 88 7.13 1.91 12.73
CA LEU A 88 8.02 2.90 13.33
C LEU A 88 9.26 2.26 13.98
N GLU A 89 9.11 1.14 14.70
CA GLU A 89 10.24 0.39 15.29
C GLU A 89 11.20 -0.18 14.23
N ARG A 90 10.72 -0.34 12.99
CA ARG A 90 11.53 -0.75 11.84
C ARG A 90 12.12 0.43 11.06
N GLY A 91 11.90 1.66 11.52
CA GLY A 91 12.37 2.88 10.86
C GLY A 91 11.55 3.29 9.62
N VAL A 92 10.37 2.70 9.42
CA VAL A 92 9.47 3.09 8.32
C VAL A 92 8.60 4.25 8.79
N PRO A 93 8.61 5.41 8.10
CA PRO A 93 7.68 6.49 8.40
C PRO A 93 6.25 6.00 8.31
N ALA A 94 5.50 6.11 9.41
CA ALA A 94 4.12 5.64 9.46
C ALA A 94 3.24 6.52 10.35
N MET A 95 1.96 6.63 9.99
CA MET A 95 0.98 7.37 10.79
C MET A 95 -0.40 6.71 10.78
N VAL A 96 -1.16 6.97 11.84
CA VAL A 96 -2.57 6.59 11.89
C VAL A 96 -3.37 7.54 11.01
N ALA A 97 -3.91 7.04 9.91
CA ALA A 97 -4.83 7.78 9.05
C ALA A 97 -5.73 6.84 8.25
N ALA A 98 -6.94 7.31 7.94
CA ALA A 98 -7.93 6.55 7.17
C ALA A 98 -8.36 7.36 5.94
N PHE A 99 -7.83 6.99 4.77
CA PHE A 99 -8.04 7.68 3.49
C PHE A 99 -9.53 7.80 3.10
N ALA A 100 -10.36 6.85 3.53
CA ALA A 100 -11.79 6.81 3.18
C ALA A 100 -12.72 7.60 4.11
N THR A 101 -12.24 8.09 5.27
CA THR A 101 -13.10 8.81 6.23
C THR A 101 -12.83 10.29 6.27
N ARG A 102 -11.57 10.70 6.04
CA ARG A 102 -11.17 12.10 5.96
C ARG A 102 -10.15 12.30 4.86
N ARG A 103 -10.25 13.45 4.19
CA ARG A 103 -9.25 13.93 3.25
C ARG A 103 -7.88 13.99 3.94
N LEU A 104 -6.86 13.41 3.32
CA LEU A 104 -5.51 13.50 3.86
C LEU A 104 -4.95 14.91 3.68
N LEU A 105 -4.20 15.39 4.67
CA LEU A 105 -3.65 16.74 4.71
C LEU A 105 -2.39 16.93 3.83
N TYR A 106 -2.26 16.13 2.76
CA TYR A 106 -1.15 16.25 1.82
C TYR A 106 -1.48 17.26 0.72
N PRO A 107 -0.50 18.10 0.31
CA PRO A 107 -0.69 19.00 -0.81
C PRO A 107 -0.91 18.20 -2.11
N SER A 108 -1.40 18.88 -3.14
CA SER A 108 -1.48 18.27 -4.46
C SER A 108 -0.08 17.93 -4.97
N GLN A 109 0.05 16.87 -5.77
CA GLN A 109 1.34 16.47 -6.36
C GLN A 109 2.46 16.18 -5.33
N ALA A 110 2.09 15.56 -4.21
CA ALA A 110 3.02 15.21 -3.13
C ALA A 110 3.78 13.89 -3.38
N PHE A 111 3.18 12.94 -4.11
CA PHE A 111 3.68 11.58 -4.24
C PHE A 111 3.91 11.19 -5.70
N ASP A 112 4.97 10.42 -5.96
CA ASP A 112 5.24 9.82 -7.27
C ASP A 112 4.44 8.52 -7.46
N LEU A 113 4.16 7.83 -6.35
CA LEU A 113 3.41 6.59 -6.33
C LEU A 113 2.48 6.53 -5.12
N ILE A 114 1.23 6.14 -5.34
CA ILE A 114 0.28 5.80 -4.28
C ILE A 114 -0.05 4.33 -4.44
N HIS A 115 0.13 3.56 -3.37
CA HIS A 115 -0.12 2.13 -3.35
C HIS A 115 -1.24 1.78 -2.38
N CYS A 116 -2.12 0.87 -2.80
CA CYS A 116 -3.01 0.16 -1.90
C CYS A 116 -3.07 -1.32 -2.31
N SER A 117 -2.75 -2.21 -1.37
CA SER A 117 -3.01 -3.64 -1.52
C SER A 117 -3.97 -4.10 -0.43
N ARG A 118 -5.14 -4.61 -0.83
CA ARG A 118 -6.18 -5.09 0.10
C ARG A 118 -6.60 -4.07 1.17
N CYS A 119 -6.55 -2.77 0.87
CA CYS A 119 -6.86 -1.72 1.85
C CYS A 119 -8.35 -1.61 2.21
N ARG A 120 -9.24 -2.44 1.62
CA ARG A 120 -10.70 -2.45 1.82
C ARG A 120 -11.36 -1.08 1.56
N ILE A 121 -10.72 -0.26 0.74
CA ILE A 121 -11.29 0.99 0.25
C ILE A 121 -12.06 0.67 -1.02
N ASN A 122 -13.34 1.05 -1.05
CA ASN A 122 -14.11 1.08 -2.28
C ASN A 122 -13.74 2.36 -3.05
N TRP A 123 -12.90 2.24 -4.07
CA TRP A 123 -12.36 3.38 -4.82
C TRP A 123 -13.37 3.98 -5.81
N THR A 124 -14.36 3.20 -6.23
CA THR A 124 -15.38 3.59 -7.23
C THR A 124 -16.63 4.20 -6.60
N ARG A 125 -16.76 4.18 -5.26
CA ARG A 125 -17.89 4.79 -4.55
C ARG A 125 -17.97 6.30 -4.79
N ASP A 126 -19.17 6.86 -4.57
CA ASP A 126 -19.44 8.31 -4.58
C ASP A 126 -18.84 8.99 -5.83
N ASP A 127 -19.14 8.45 -7.01
CA ASP A 127 -18.63 8.91 -8.32
C ASP A 127 -17.09 8.96 -8.42
N GLY A 128 -16.41 8.03 -7.73
CA GLY A 128 -14.95 7.94 -7.75
C GLY A 128 -14.24 9.07 -7.01
N ILE A 129 -14.90 9.73 -6.04
CA ILE A 129 -14.30 10.85 -5.29
C ILE A 129 -12.94 10.51 -4.66
N LEU A 130 -12.74 9.24 -4.27
CA LEU A 130 -11.48 8.77 -3.71
C LEU A 130 -10.37 8.65 -4.77
N LEU A 131 -10.72 8.30 -6.01
CA LEU A 131 -9.80 8.32 -7.15
C LEU A 131 -9.41 9.75 -7.50
N LEU A 132 -10.35 10.70 -7.41
CA LEU A 132 -10.04 12.13 -7.58
C LEU A 132 -9.07 12.64 -6.51
N GLU A 133 -9.21 12.18 -5.27
CA GLU A 133 -8.29 12.54 -4.18
C GLU A 133 -6.91 11.91 -4.37
N VAL A 134 -6.81 10.69 -4.89
CA VAL A 134 -5.54 10.07 -5.31
C VAL A 134 -4.91 10.87 -6.43
N ASN A 135 -5.67 11.18 -7.48
CA ASN A 135 -5.20 11.97 -8.62
C ASN A 135 -4.68 13.34 -8.18
N ARG A 136 -5.37 14.00 -7.25
CA ARG A 136 -4.92 15.27 -6.67
C ARG A 136 -3.54 15.16 -6.04
N MET A 137 -3.29 14.11 -5.27
CA MET A 137 -2.03 13.94 -4.51
C MET A 137 -0.88 13.37 -5.35
N LEU A 138 -1.17 12.74 -6.48
CA LEU A 138 -0.14 12.26 -7.41
C LEU A 138 0.50 13.41 -8.18
N ARG A 139 1.82 13.33 -8.36
CA ARG A 139 2.54 14.17 -9.32
C ARG A 139 2.08 13.83 -10.73
N ALA A 140 2.19 14.80 -11.64
CA ALA A 140 2.00 14.52 -13.07
C ALA A 140 2.94 13.37 -13.51
N GLY A 141 2.37 12.36 -14.19
CA GLY A 141 3.10 11.14 -14.55
C GLY A 141 3.33 10.15 -13.39
N GLY A 142 2.76 10.40 -12.22
CA GLY A 142 2.77 9.48 -11.08
C GLY A 142 1.81 8.31 -11.26
N TYR A 143 1.98 7.28 -10.42
CA TYR A 143 1.26 6.02 -10.57
C TYR A 143 0.38 5.72 -9.35
N PHE A 144 -0.86 5.32 -9.62
CA PHE A 144 -1.70 4.67 -8.62
C PHE A 144 -1.65 3.15 -8.84
N VAL A 145 -1.12 2.42 -7.85
CA VAL A 145 -1.03 0.96 -7.88
C VAL A 145 -2.05 0.38 -6.90
N TRP A 146 -3.13 -0.17 -7.45
CA TRP A 146 -4.20 -0.79 -6.69
C TRP A 146 -4.25 -2.30 -6.92
N ALA A 147 -4.01 -3.08 -5.87
CA ALA A 147 -4.12 -4.53 -5.87
C ALA A 147 -5.33 -4.97 -5.03
N ALA A 148 -6.39 -5.36 -5.73
CA ALA A 148 -7.62 -5.89 -5.15
C ALA A 148 -7.52 -7.38 -4.79
N GLN A 149 -8.37 -7.87 -3.88
CA GLN A 149 -8.51 -9.31 -3.66
C GLN A 149 -9.46 -9.95 -4.69
N PRO A 150 -9.28 -11.25 -5.00
CA PRO A 150 -10.31 -12.05 -5.67
C PRO A 150 -11.60 -12.24 -4.86
N VAL A 151 -11.73 -11.66 -3.66
CA VAL A 151 -12.99 -11.71 -2.87
C VAL A 151 -14.12 -10.98 -3.60
N TYR A 152 -13.77 -10.09 -4.53
CA TYR A 152 -14.70 -9.45 -5.46
C TYR A 152 -15.24 -10.39 -6.54
N LYS A 153 -14.69 -11.61 -6.70
CA LYS A 153 -15.19 -12.61 -7.67
C LYS A 153 -16.58 -13.17 -7.36
N HIS A 154 -17.18 -12.77 -6.25
CA HIS A 154 -18.49 -13.26 -5.82
C HIS A 154 -19.47 -12.12 -5.56
N GLU A 155 -19.10 -10.88 -5.89
CA GLU A 155 -19.99 -9.73 -5.90
C GLU A 155 -20.05 -9.24 -7.36
N GLU A 156 -21.15 -9.55 -8.08
CA GLU A 156 -21.35 -9.19 -9.50
C GLU A 156 -21.00 -7.73 -9.78
N VAL A 157 -21.41 -6.82 -8.89
CA VAL A 157 -21.15 -5.38 -8.98
C VAL A 157 -19.67 -5.04 -9.04
N LEU A 158 -18.80 -5.85 -8.40
CA LEU A 158 -17.37 -5.62 -8.39
C LEU A 158 -16.65 -6.37 -9.51
N GLU A 159 -17.23 -7.43 -10.08
CA GLU A 159 -16.74 -8.03 -11.33
C GLU A 159 -17.00 -7.11 -12.53
N GLU A 160 -18.22 -6.56 -12.66
CA GLU A 160 -18.58 -5.62 -13.73
C GLU A 160 -17.69 -4.37 -13.76
N GLN A 161 -17.23 -3.92 -12.58
CA GLN A 161 -16.31 -2.78 -12.46
C GLN A 161 -14.93 -3.02 -13.09
N TRP A 162 -14.49 -4.27 -13.23
CA TRP A 162 -13.23 -4.60 -13.91
C TRP A 162 -13.40 -4.81 -15.42
N GLU A 163 -14.62 -5.06 -15.92
CA GLU A 163 -14.87 -5.17 -17.36
C GLU A 163 -14.96 -3.81 -18.06
N GLY A 164 -15.24 -2.73 -17.32
CA GLY A 164 -15.38 -1.37 -17.83
C GLY A 164 -14.11 -0.52 -17.87
N ILE A 165 -12.94 -1.07 -17.51
CA ILE A 165 -11.62 -0.39 -17.52
C ILE A 165 -10.76 -1.01 -18.63
#